data_AF-A0A2N2HXG5-F1
#
_entry.id   AF-A0A2N2HXG5-F1
#
_cell.length_a   1.000
_cell.length_b   1.000
_cell.length_c   1.000
_cell.angle_alpha   90.00
_cell.angle_beta   90.00
_cell.angle_gamma   90.00
#
_symmetry.space_group_name_H-M   'P 1'
#
loop_
_entity.id
_entity.type
_entity.pdbx_description
1 polymer ?
#
loop_
_entity_poly.entity_id
_entity_poly.type
_entity_poly.pdbx_seq_one_letter_code
_entity_poly.pdbx_strand_id
1 'polypeptide(L)'
;MKSFLNFAVSLIAFGLTSYLAIVQKWAVQEFCWCVWLAGFFYSWTCVITAVFQIMLNSRANKNYYDEKVPFIKNISPEMFTLGIIPVTLLIGFVALYIYCWIFSFYGLFLSVFAEMQPLNLFGRNGFINSDFFTPVTYLAQIYWPMILIVLITNAEDFMQKNAWQRIVLPFKSNEIVRIHLMTLALPFLMMLTWAFFKGAYQQLTIVLLIGIFYLIPKKRQKDKTIVSQHSNPTSGATQ
;
A
#
# COMPACT_ATOMS: atom_id res chain seq x y z
N MET A 1 11.38 -23.42 2.27
CA MET A 1 10.88 -23.23 0.88
C MET A 1 10.21 -21.89 0.62
N LYS A 2 9.10 -21.49 1.28
CA LYS A 2 8.42 -20.19 0.99
C LYS A 2 9.34 -18.96 1.11
N SER A 3 10.27 -18.93 2.08
CA SER A 3 11.21 -17.82 2.24
C SER A 3 12.22 -17.70 1.09
N PHE A 4 12.69 -18.82 0.54
CA PHE A 4 13.64 -18.84 -0.55
C PHE A 4 12.97 -18.45 -1.87
N LEU A 5 11.76 -18.94 -2.12
CA LEU A 5 10.96 -18.55 -3.28
C LEU A 5 10.66 -17.04 -3.26
N ASN A 6 10.25 -16.49 -2.12
CA ASN A 6 9.99 -15.07 -1.97
C ASN A 6 11.24 -14.21 -2.21
N PHE A 7 12.40 -14.68 -1.73
CA PHE A 7 13.67 -14.00 -1.97
C PHE A 7 14.07 -14.05 -3.45
N ALA A 8 13.96 -15.21 -4.10
CA ALA A 8 14.25 -15.37 -5.52
C ALA A 8 13.34 -14.51 -6.41
N VAL A 9 12.03 -14.46 -6.11
CA VAL A 9 11.08 -13.59 -6.80
C VAL A 9 11.45 -12.11 -6.62
N SER A 10 11.85 -11.71 -5.40
CA SER A 10 12.27 -10.33 -5.11
C SER A 10 13.55 -9.96 -5.85
N LEU A 11 14.50 -10.90 -5.98
CA LEU A 11 15.75 -10.70 -6.72
C LEU A 11 15.51 -10.60 -8.23
N ILE A 12 14.62 -11.43 -8.78
CA ILE A 12 14.21 -11.38 -10.19
C ILE A 12 13.53 -10.04 -10.48
N ALA A 13 12.58 -9.63 -9.62
CA ALA A 13 11.91 -8.34 -9.74
C ALA A 13 12.92 -7.18 -9.67
N PHE A 14 13.83 -7.20 -8.70
CA PHE A 14 14.92 -6.22 -8.59
C PHE A 14 15.75 -6.15 -9.88
N GLY A 15 16.19 -7.29 -10.42
CA GLY A 15 17.01 -7.36 -11.64
C GLY A 15 16.27 -6.83 -12.87
N LEU A 16 15.03 -7.26 -13.09
CA LEU A 16 14.21 -6.82 -14.22
C LEU A 16 13.89 -5.33 -14.16
N THR A 17 13.44 -4.83 -13.01
CA THR A 17 13.11 -3.39 -12.85
C THR A 17 14.37 -2.53 -12.98
N SER A 18 15.51 -2.97 -12.45
CA SER A 18 16.79 -2.26 -12.60
C SER A 18 17.24 -2.22 -14.06
N TYR A 19 17.15 -3.35 -14.78
CA TYR A 19 17.47 -3.41 -16.21
C TYR A 19 16.58 -2.48 -17.04
N LEU A 20 15.27 -2.51 -16.80
CA LEU A 20 14.31 -1.65 -17.50
C LEU A 20 14.56 -0.17 -17.22
N ALA A 21 14.83 0.20 -15.96
CA ALA A 21 15.16 1.57 -15.59
C ALA A 21 16.39 2.10 -16.34
N ILE A 22 17.41 1.26 -16.55
CA ILE A 22 18.61 1.62 -17.30
C ILE A 22 18.31 1.75 -18.80
N VAL A 23 17.68 0.74 -19.41
CA VAL A 23 17.42 0.70 -20.86
C VAL A 23 16.46 1.81 -21.30
N GLN A 24 15.44 2.08 -20.49
CA GLN A 24 14.43 3.11 -20.77
C GLN A 24 14.83 4.49 -20.27
N LYS A 25 16.02 4.64 -19.66
CA LYS A 25 16.54 5.93 -19.16
C LYS A 25 15.54 6.67 -18.25
N TRP A 26 14.95 5.95 -17.30
CA TRP A 26 13.98 6.54 -16.38
C TRP A 26 14.59 7.73 -15.64
N ALA A 27 13.85 8.84 -15.57
CA ALA A 27 14.22 9.90 -14.65
C ALA A 27 13.86 9.47 -13.21
N VAL A 28 14.69 9.86 -12.25
CA VAL A 28 14.44 9.55 -10.82
C VAL A 28 13.10 10.10 -10.37
N GLN A 29 12.76 11.28 -10.87
CA GLN A 29 11.52 11.98 -10.55
C GLN A 29 10.29 11.21 -11.04
N GLU A 30 10.31 10.74 -12.29
CA GLU A 30 9.25 9.91 -12.87
C GLU A 30 9.06 8.62 -12.07
N PHE A 31 10.16 7.96 -11.69
CA PHE A 31 10.10 6.78 -10.84
C PHE A 31 9.40 7.06 -9.51
N CYS A 32 9.69 8.19 -8.86
CA CYS A 32 9.08 8.55 -7.59
C CYS A 32 7.57 8.80 -7.70
N TRP A 33 7.15 9.55 -8.72
CA TRP A 33 5.74 9.77 -9.01
C TRP A 33 5.00 8.47 -9.36
N CYS A 34 5.68 7.57 -10.08
CA CYS A 34 5.16 6.25 -10.44
C CYS A 34 4.96 5.35 -9.21
N VAL A 35 5.93 5.31 -8.29
CA VAL A 35 5.81 4.56 -7.02
C VAL A 35 4.72 5.15 -6.12
N TRP A 36 4.64 6.48 -6.03
CA TRP A 36 3.57 7.17 -5.30
C TRP A 36 2.19 6.81 -5.85
N LEU A 37 2.02 6.86 -7.18
CA LEU A 37 0.78 6.50 -7.86
C LEU A 37 0.38 5.06 -7.59
N ALA A 38 1.33 4.12 -7.72
CA ALA A 38 1.05 2.71 -7.48
C ALA A 38 0.65 2.44 -6.02
N GLY A 39 1.27 3.14 -5.06
CA GLY A 39 0.90 3.10 -3.65
C GLY A 39 -0.52 3.62 -3.38
N PHE A 40 -0.92 4.69 -4.06
CA PHE A 40 -2.26 5.27 -3.96
C PHE A 40 -3.31 4.26 -4.44
N PHE A 41 -3.13 3.71 -5.64
CA PHE A 41 -4.05 2.73 -6.20
C PHE A 41 -4.11 1.44 -5.39
N TYR A 42 -2.97 0.92 -4.89
CA TYR A 42 -2.96 -0.22 -3.98
C TYR A 42 -3.82 0.03 -2.73
N SER A 43 -3.67 1.20 -2.11
CA SER A 43 -4.43 1.58 -0.91
C SER A 43 -5.93 1.66 -1.20
N TRP A 44 -6.30 2.26 -2.33
CA TRP A 44 -7.68 2.33 -2.80
C TRP A 44 -8.27 0.95 -3.08
N THR A 45 -7.55 0.09 -3.80
CA THR A 45 -8.00 -1.28 -4.08
C THR A 45 -8.20 -2.08 -2.79
N CYS A 46 -7.34 -1.92 -1.77
CA CYS A 46 -7.55 -2.52 -0.45
C CYS A 46 -8.90 -2.11 0.16
N VAL A 47 -9.22 -0.82 0.17
CA VAL A 47 -10.49 -0.33 0.73
C VAL A 47 -11.68 -0.82 -0.08
N ILE A 48 -11.63 -0.66 -1.41
CA ILE A 48 -12.73 -1.03 -2.31
C ILE A 48 -13.04 -2.53 -2.19
N THR A 49 -12.01 -3.39 -2.27
CA THR A 49 -12.19 -4.85 -2.13
C THR A 49 -12.65 -5.25 -0.73
N ALA A 50 -12.27 -4.51 0.32
CA ALA A 50 -12.80 -4.72 1.67
C ALA A 50 -14.30 -4.40 1.75
N VAL A 51 -14.71 -3.23 1.25
CA VAL A 51 -16.11 -2.80 1.23
C VAL A 51 -16.97 -3.81 0.46
N PHE A 52 -16.55 -4.19 -0.74
CA PHE A 52 -17.27 -5.22 -1.52
C PHE A 52 -17.35 -6.55 -0.78
N GLN A 53 -16.25 -7.04 -0.19
CA GLN A 53 -16.28 -8.30 0.54
C GLN A 53 -17.22 -8.26 1.74
N ILE A 54 -17.28 -7.14 2.47
CA ILE A 54 -18.18 -6.98 3.63
C ILE A 54 -19.64 -6.96 3.16
N MET A 55 -19.94 -6.21 2.10
CA MET A 55 -21.30 -6.14 1.55
C MET A 55 -21.78 -7.50 1.07
N LEU A 56 -20.96 -8.20 0.28
CA LEU A 56 -21.30 -9.51 -0.32
C LEU A 56 -21.39 -10.64 0.71
N ASN A 57 -20.60 -10.60 1.78
CA ASN A 57 -20.55 -11.66 2.79
C ASN A 57 -21.18 -11.27 4.14
N SER A 58 -21.91 -10.15 4.19
CA SER A 58 -22.53 -9.61 5.38
C SER A 58 -23.39 -10.64 6.11
N ARG A 59 -24.28 -11.32 5.39
CA ARG A 59 -25.16 -12.37 5.92
C ARG A 59 -24.38 -13.59 6.41
N ALA A 60 -23.43 -14.07 5.62
CA ALA A 60 -22.62 -15.27 5.94
C ALA A 60 -21.72 -15.06 7.16
N ASN A 61 -21.26 -13.83 7.39
CA ASN A 61 -20.36 -13.48 8.49
C ASN A 61 -21.10 -12.99 9.75
N LYS A 62 -22.44 -13.09 9.83
CA LYS A 62 -23.21 -12.60 11.00
C LYS A 62 -22.68 -13.15 12.33
N ASN A 63 -22.32 -14.43 12.37
CA ASN A 63 -21.75 -15.07 13.57
C ASN A 63 -20.46 -14.39 14.05
N TYR A 64 -19.57 -14.01 13.12
CA TYR A 64 -18.35 -13.26 13.45
C TYR A 64 -18.68 -11.90 14.08
N TYR A 65 -19.69 -11.22 13.56
CA TYR A 65 -20.13 -9.92 14.08
C TYR A 65 -20.81 -10.04 15.45
N ASP A 66 -21.57 -11.11 15.69
CA ASP A 66 -22.24 -11.38 16.97
C ASP A 66 -21.25 -11.64 18.10
N GLU A 67 -20.11 -12.25 17.79
CA GLU A 67 -19.01 -12.44 18.74
C GLU A 67 -18.28 -11.14 19.06
N LYS A 68 -18.08 -10.26 18.07
CA LYS A 68 -17.30 -9.02 18.24
C LYS A 68 -18.12 -7.87 18.79
N VAL A 69 -19.43 -7.90 18.58
CA VAL A 69 -20.32 -6.76 18.79
C VAL A 69 -21.61 -7.29 19.45
N PRO A 70 -21.65 -7.42 20.79
CA PRO A 70 -22.77 -8.08 21.47
C PRO A 70 -24.13 -7.42 21.22
N PHE A 71 -24.15 -6.11 20.94
CA PHE A 71 -25.38 -5.34 20.76
C PHE A 71 -26.13 -5.63 19.45
N ILE A 72 -25.49 -6.26 18.45
CA ILE A 72 -26.15 -6.64 17.20
C ILE A 72 -26.61 -8.09 17.16
N LYS A 73 -26.37 -8.85 18.24
CA LYS A 73 -26.72 -10.28 18.32
C LYS A 73 -28.20 -10.55 18.10
N ASN A 74 -29.06 -9.66 18.59
CA ASN A 74 -30.51 -9.80 18.51
C ASN A 74 -31.11 -9.24 17.21
N ILE A 75 -30.29 -8.70 16.30
CA ILE A 75 -30.75 -8.16 15.02
C ILE A 75 -30.85 -9.31 14.01
N SER A 76 -31.98 -9.41 13.29
CA SER A 76 -32.15 -10.40 12.23
C SER A 76 -31.08 -10.25 11.14
N PRO A 77 -30.68 -11.34 10.46
CA PRO A 77 -29.66 -11.27 9.40
C PRO A 77 -29.99 -10.26 8.28
N GLU A 78 -31.28 -10.09 7.97
CA GLU A 78 -31.77 -9.15 6.95
C GLU A 78 -31.59 -7.69 7.40
N MET A 79 -31.99 -7.36 8.63
CA MET A 79 -31.82 -6.01 9.19
C MET A 79 -30.34 -5.68 9.42
N PHE A 80 -29.54 -6.68 9.80
CA PHE A 80 -28.09 -6.53 9.90
C PHE A 80 -27.48 -6.22 8.54
N THR A 81 -27.87 -6.94 7.49
CA THR A 81 -27.38 -6.70 6.12
C THR A 81 -27.74 -5.29 5.64
N LEU A 82 -28.99 -4.86 5.87
CA LEU A 82 -29.44 -3.52 5.51
C LEU A 82 -28.69 -2.43 6.27
N GLY A 83 -28.36 -2.66 7.54
CA GLY A 83 -27.60 -1.71 8.36
C GLY A 83 -26.09 -1.68 8.08
N ILE A 84 -25.47 -2.84 7.82
CA ILE A 84 -24.02 -2.92 7.64
C ILE A 84 -23.56 -2.34 6.29
N ILE A 85 -24.40 -2.37 5.26
CA ILE A 85 -24.10 -1.77 3.95
C ILE A 85 -23.81 -0.26 4.06
N PRO A 86 -24.73 0.60 4.56
CA PRO A 86 -24.48 2.04 4.67
C PRO A 86 -23.33 2.34 5.64
N VAL A 87 -23.19 1.58 6.73
CA VAL A 87 -22.04 1.71 7.65
C VAL A 87 -20.72 1.43 6.94
N THR A 88 -20.66 0.35 6.16
CA THR A 88 -19.45 -0.04 5.43
C THR A 88 -19.12 0.95 4.31
N LEU A 89 -20.13 1.45 3.59
CA LEU A 89 -19.95 2.49 2.58
C LEU A 89 -19.42 3.79 3.21
N LEU A 90 -19.95 4.20 4.37
CA LEU A 90 -19.47 5.37 5.10
C LEU A 90 -18.02 5.19 5.55
N ILE A 91 -17.68 4.06 6.15
CA ILE A 91 -16.31 3.76 6.59
C ILE A 91 -15.36 3.72 5.38
N GLY A 92 -15.78 3.08 4.28
CA GLY A 92 -15.03 3.04 3.04
C GLY A 92 -14.78 4.44 2.46
N PHE A 93 -15.80 5.29 2.43
CA PHE A 93 -15.70 6.68 1.99
C PHE A 93 -14.72 7.48 2.84
N VAL A 94 -14.84 7.41 4.17
CA VAL A 94 -13.92 8.08 5.09
C VAL A 94 -12.48 7.58 4.90
N ALA A 95 -12.29 6.27 4.74
CA ALA A 95 -10.96 5.70 4.51
C ALA A 95 -10.35 6.19 3.18
N LEU A 96 -11.10 6.18 2.08
CA LEU A 96 -10.64 6.70 0.78
C LEU A 96 -10.29 8.18 0.87
N TYR A 97 -11.11 8.97 1.57
CA TYR A 97 -10.85 10.40 1.79
C TYR A 97 -9.54 10.63 2.57
N ILE A 98 -9.32 9.88 3.66
CA ILE A 98 -8.06 9.94 4.42
C ILE A 98 -6.88 9.57 3.52
N TYR A 99 -6.99 8.54 2.68
CA TYR A 99 -5.92 8.20 1.73
C TYR A 99 -5.67 9.32 0.72
N CYS A 100 -6.69 9.97 0.16
CA CYS A 100 -6.49 11.14 -0.69
C CYS A 100 -5.70 12.23 0.04
N TRP A 101 -6.07 12.53 1.29
CA TRP A 101 -5.40 13.57 2.07
C TRP A 101 -3.92 13.23 2.32
N ILE A 102 -3.63 11.99 2.74
CA ILE A 102 -2.27 11.51 2.98
C ILE A 102 -1.44 11.53 1.69
N PHE A 103 -1.99 11.01 0.59
CA PHE A 103 -1.26 11.01 -0.68
C PHE A 103 -1.10 12.41 -1.26
N SER A 104 -2.05 13.32 -1.03
CA SER A 104 -1.92 14.75 -1.37
C SER A 104 -0.73 15.36 -0.64
N PHE A 105 -0.59 15.07 0.65
CA PHE A 105 0.58 15.49 1.42
C PHE A 105 1.88 14.97 0.79
N TYR A 106 2.01 13.67 0.47
CA TYR A 106 3.22 13.18 -0.21
C TYR A 106 3.43 13.77 -1.60
N GLY A 107 2.35 14.03 -2.35
CA GLY A 107 2.40 14.67 -3.66
C GLY A 107 3.01 16.07 -3.56
N LEU A 108 2.67 16.85 -2.53
CA LEU A 108 3.29 18.15 -2.26
C LEU A 108 4.79 18.04 -1.96
N PHE A 109 5.24 17.01 -1.24
CA PHE A 109 6.67 16.81 -1.02
C PHE A 109 7.36 16.42 -2.33
N LEU A 110 6.77 15.51 -3.11
CA LEU A 110 7.31 15.12 -4.41
C LEU A 110 7.36 16.30 -5.38
N SER A 111 6.41 17.23 -5.33
CA SER A 111 6.45 18.42 -6.16
C SER A 111 7.59 19.38 -5.81
N VAL A 112 8.24 19.23 -4.64
CA VAL A 112 9.41 20.02 -4.25
C VAL A 112 10.72 19.26 -4.48
N PHE A 113 10.73 17.95 -4.20
CA PHE A 113 11.96 17.13 -4.21
C PHE A 113 12.14 16.29 -5.49
N ALA A 114 11.07 16.07 -6.23
CA ALA A 114 11.02 15.22 -7.42
C ALA A 114 10.27 15.93 -8.56
N GLU A 115 10.61 17.20 -8.81
CA GLU A 115 10.00 18.01 -9.87
C GLU A 115 10.16 17.35 -11.25
N MET A 116 9.05 17.23 -11.99
CA MET A 116 9.07 16.73 -13.36
C MET A 116 8.15 17.52 -14.29
N GLN A 117 8.30 17.31 -15.60
CA GLN A 117 7.36 17.89 -16.56
C GLN A 117 6.03 17.13 -16.55
N PRO A 118 4.90 17.82 -16.77
CA PRO A 118 4.77 19.27 -16.91
C PRO A 118 4.79 19.99 -15.56
N LEU A 119 5.56 21.09 -15.47
CA LEU A 119 5.80 21.80 -14.21
C LEU A 119 4.54 22.42 -13.59
N ASN A 120 3.50 22.67 -14.39
CA ASN A 120 2.20 23.14 -13.88
C ASN A 120 1.45 22.07 -13.07
N LEU A 121 1.83 20.79 -13.17
CA LEU A 121 1.27 19.69 -12.37
C LEU A 121 2.26 19.17 -11.33
N PHE A 122 3.54 19.02 -11.69
CA PHE A 122 4.54 18.35 -10.84
C PHE A 122 5.72 19.23 -10.42
N GLY A 123 5.71 20.52 -10.76
CA GLY A 123 6.68 21.48 -10.27
C GLY A 123 6.33 21.97 -8.86
N ARG A 124 7.23 22.76 -8.25
CA ARG A 124 7.11 23.28 -6.87
C ARG A 124 5.73 23.82 -6.49
N ASN A 125 5.10 24.53 -7.42
CA ASN A 125 3.77 25.12 -7.23
C ASN A 125 2.68 24.38 -8.02
N GLY A 126 3.03 23.43 -8.88
CA GLY A 126 2.09 22.75 -9.77
C GLY A 126 1.08 21.90 -9.02
N PHE A 127 1.54 21.11 -8.06
CA PHE A 127 0.66 20.23 -7.29
C PHE A 127 -0.26 21.00 -6.33
N ILE A 128 0.17 22.17 -5.85
CA ILE A 128 -0.65 23.08 -5.02
C ILE A 128 -1.74 23.76 -5.85
N ASN A 129 -1.39 24.12 -7.10
CA ASN A 129 -2.26 24.90 -7.99
C ASN A 129 -3.16 24.04 -8.88
N SER A 130 -3.02 22.71 -8.84
CA SER A 130 -3.89 21.76 -9.53
C SER A 130 -4.80 21.06 -8.53
N ASP A 131 -5.95 20.55 -8.99
CA ASP A 131 -6.73 19.62 -8.18
C ASP A 131 -5.97 18.29 -8.05
N PHE A 132 -6.11 17.58 -6.92
CA PHE A 132 -5.40 16.33 -6.66
C PHE A 132 -5.57 15.28 -7.78
N PHE A 133 -6.74 15.26 -8.44
CA PHE A 133 -7.09 14.21 -9.38
C PHE A 133 -6.48 14.45 -10.77
N THR A 134 -6.27 15.69 -11.20
CA THR A 134 -5.62 15.98 -12.49
C THR A 134 -4.21 15.39 -12.61
N PRO A 135 -3.27 15.61 -11.66
CA PRO A 135 -1.97 14.95 -11.66
C PRO A 135 -2.09 13.41 -11.58
N VAL A 136 -3.02 12.89 -10.77
CA VAL A 136 -3.26 11.44 -10.66
C VAL A 136 -3.69 10.85 -12.01
N THR A 137 -4.63 11.48 -12.69
CA THR A 137 -5.12 11.03 -14.00
C THR A 137 -4.02 11.10 -15.05
N TYR A 138 -3.22 12.18 -15.07
CA TYR A 138 -2.08 12.31 -15.96
C TYR A 138 -1.08 11.16 -15.77
N LEU A 139 -0.69 10.91 -14.51
CA LEU A 139 0.21 9.82 -14.17
C LEU A 139 -0.38 8.45 -14.50
N ALA A 140 -1.67 8.24 -14.24
CA ALA A 140 -2.34 6.98 -14.53
C ALA A 140 -2.35 6.67 -16.04
N GLN A 141 -2.54 7.65 -16.91
CA GLN A 141 -2.51 7.43 -18.36
C GLN A 141 -1.16 6.92 -18.85
N ILE A 142 -0.06 7.42 -18.27
CA ILE A 142 1.30 7.12 -18.70
C ILE A 142 1.83 5.86 -17.99
N TYR A 143 1.57 5.73 -16.70
CA TYR A 143 2.19 4.74 -15.82
C TYR A 143 1.21 3.67 -15.31
N TRP A 144 0.06 3.47 -15.97
CA TRP A 144 -0.87 2.38 -15.62
C TRP A 144 -0.24 0.98 -15.54
N PRO A 145 0.80 0.61 -16.34
CA PRO A 145 1.40 -0.72 -16.22
C PRO A 145 2.00 -0.96 -14.83
N MET A 146 2.56 0.08 -14.20
CA MET A 146 3.10 -0.03 -12.84
C MET A 146 2.00 -0.26 -11.81
N ILE A 147 0.87 0.44 -11.95
CA ILE A 147 -0.32 0.21 -11.12
C ILE A 147 -0.71 -1.27 -11.23
N LEU A 148 -0.86 -1.77 -12.45
CA LEU A 148 -1.26 -3.16 -12.71
C LEU A 148 -0.29 -4.17 -12.08
N ILE A 149 1.02 -3.99 -12.27
CA ILE A 149 2.05 -4.88 -11.70
C ILE A 149 1.97 -4.90 -10.18
N VAL A 150 1.81 -3.74 -9.53
CA VAL A 150 1.70 -3.66 -8.07
C VAL A 150 0.44 -4.36 -7.57
N LEU A 151 -0.70 -4.17 -8.25
CA LEU A 151 -1.95 -4.84 -7.89
C LEU A 151 -1.83 -6.37 -8.06
N ILE A 152 -1.28 -6.86 -9.16
CA ILE A 152 -1.10 -8.31 -9.41
C ILE A 152 -0.15 -8.92 -8.39
N THR A 153 0.99 -8.28 -8.14
CA THR A 153 2.02 -8.79 -7.23
C THR A 153 1.52 -8.87 -5.79
N ASN A 154 0.55 -8.03 -5.41
CA ASN A 154 -0.05 -8.03 -4.08
C ASN A 154 -1.49 -8.57 -4.08
N ALA A 155 -1.88 -9.34 -5.10
CA ALA A 155 -3.25 -9.85 -5.23
C ALA A 155 -3.71 -10.71 -4.04
N GLU A 156 -2.77 -11.43 -3.40
CA GLU A 156 -3.03 -12.19 -2.16
C GLU A 156 -3.60 -11.31 -1.04
N ASP A 157 -3.18 -10.05 -0.97
CA ASP A 157 -3.62 -9.14 0.09
C ASP A 157 -5.11 -8.80 -0.08
N PHE A 158 -5.60 -8.72 -1.33
CA PHE A 158 -7.01 -8.48 -1.65
C PHE A 158 -7.90 -9.70 -1.38
N MET A 159 -7.33 -10.89 -1.24
CA MET A 159 -8.05 -12.13 -0.92
C MET A 159 -8.00 -12.51 0.57
N GLN A 160 -7.43 -11.66 1.43
CA GLN A 160 -7.39 -11.92 2.87
C GLN A 160 -8.81 -12.08 3.46
N LYS A 161 -8.94 -13.01 4.43
CA LYS A 161 -10.21 -13.34 5.07
C LYS A 161 -10.82 -12.17 5.86
N ASN A 162 -9.99 -11.32 6.47
CA ASN A 162 -10.47 -10.22 7.30
C ASN A 162 -10.53 -8.90 6.51
N ALA A 163 -11.73 -8.56 6.01
CA ALA A 163 -11.95 -7.36 5.22
C ALA A 163 -11.72 -6.06 6.02
N TRP A 164 -12.07 -6.02 7.31
CA TRP A 164 -11.84 -4.83 8.15
C TRP A 164 -10.35 -4.52 8.34
N GLN A 165 -9.54 -5.56 8.51
CA GLN A 165 -8.09 -5.39 8.58
C GLN A 165 -7.50 -4.88 7.26
N ARG A 166 -8.12 -5.22 6.12
CA ARG A 166 -7.65 -4.77 4.80
C ARG A 166 -7.80 -3.27 4.58
N ILE A 167 -8.83 -2.63 5.13
CA ILE A 167 -9.01 -1.16 5.05
C ILE A 167 -7.78 -0.42 5.64
N VAL A 168 -7.22 -0.94 6.73
CA VAL A 168 -6.06 -0.37 7.43
C VAL A 168 -4.73 -1.05 7.06
N LEU A 169 -4.77 -2.03 6.14
CA LEU A 169 -3.59 -2.82 5.78
C LEU A 169 -2.44 -1.94 5.27
N PRO A 170 -2.64 -0.95 4.38
CA PRO A 170 -1.56 -0.06 3.95
C PRO A 170 -0.81 0.64 5.08
N PHE A 171 -1.46 0.93 6.21
CA PHE A 171 -0.83 1.46 7.42
C PHE A 171 -0.10 0.37 8.22
N LYS A 172 -0.70 -0.82 8.34
CA LYS A 172 -0.17 -1.93 9.16
C LYS A 172 0.98 -2.69 8.48
N SER A 173 1.01 -2.73 7.15
CA SER A 173 2.01 -3.49 6.38
C SER A 173 3.31 -2.73 6.13
N ASN A 174 3.50 -1.57 6.78
CA ASN A 174 4.61 -0.64 6.56
C ASN A 174 4.71 -0.11 5.11
N GLU A 175 3.71 -0.31 4.24
CA GLU A 175 3.74 0.18 2.86
C GLU A 175 3.72 1.71 2.82
N ILE A 176 2.88 2.35 3.65
CA ILE A 176 2.89 3.81 3.81
C ILE A 176 4.22 4.31 4.41
N VAL A 177 4.79 3.57 5.36
CA VAL A 177 6.10 3.88 5.96
C VAL A 177 7.21 3.76 4.90
N ARG A 178 7.10 2.81 3.98
CA ARG A 178 8.04 2.61 2.87
C ARG A 178 7.95 3.76 1.86
N ILE A 179 6.74 4.22 1.54
CA ILE A 179 6.52 5.41 0.70
C ILE A 179 7.06 6.66 1.41
N HIS A 180 6.82 6.82 2.72
CA HIS A 180 7.42 7.90 3.53
C HIS A 180 8.95 7.88 3.50
N LEU A 181 9.55 6.72 3.76
CA LEU A 181 11.00 6.55 3.78
C LEU A 181 11.59 6.84 2.40
N MET A 182 10.91 6.45 1.31
CA MET A 182 11.33 6.83 -0.03
C MET A 182 11.30 8.34 -0.21
N THR A 183 10.16 9.00 0.05
CA THR A 183 10.03 10.43 -0.16
C THR A 183 11.03 11.24 0.68
N LEU A 184 11.33 10.79 1.90
CA LEU A 184 12.30 11.43 2.79
C LEU A 184 13.75 11.11 2.43
N ALA A 185 14.08 9.85 2.11
CA ALA A 185 15.45 9.44 1.80
C ALA A 185 15.90 9.84 0.39
N LEU A 186 14.95 10.05 -0.53
CA LEU A 186 15.18 10.42 -1.91
C LEU A 186 16.14 11.61 -2.10
N PRO A 187 15.89 12.81 -1.52
CA PRO A 187 16.77 13.95 -1.71
C PRO A 187 18.20 13.68 -1.21
N PHE A 188 18.34 12.93 -0.11
CA PHE A 188 19.65 12.55 0.42
C PHE A 188 20.36 11.53 -0.49
N LEU A 189 19.65 10.51 -0.98
CA LEU A 189 20.20 9.51 -1.90
C LEU A 189 20.60 10.14 -3.24
N MET A 190 19.79 11.06 -3.77
CA MET A 190 20.11 11.81 -4.98
C MET A 190 21.36 12.67 -4.78
N MET A 191 21.46 13.42 -3.67
CA MET A 191 22.65 14.23 -3.39
C MET A 191 23.89 13.36 -3.19
N LEU A 192 23.77 12.23 -2.47
CA LEU A 192 24.88 11.32 -2.21
C LEU A 192 25.40 10.69 -3.50
N THR A 193 24.50 10.12 -4.30
CA THR A 193 24.86 9.51 -5.59
C THR A 193 25.40 10.54 -6.58
N TRP A 194 24.86 11.75 -6.59
CA TRP A 194 25.41 12.85 -7.39
C TRP A 194 26.82 13.23 -6.94
N ALA A 195 27.05 13.34 -5.63
CA ALA A 195 28.36 13.68 -5.08
C ALA A 195 29.44 12.66 -5.46
N PHE A 196 29.11 11.36 -5.46
CA PHE A 196 30.06 10.29 -5.76
C PHE A 196 30.18 9.94 -7.25
N PHE A 197 29.08 10.01 -8.01
CA PHE A 197 29.01 9.44 -9.36
C PHE A 197 28.61 10.46 -10.45
N LYS A 198 28.39 11.73 -10.07
CA LYS A 198 28.13 12.86 -10.97
C LYS A 198 27.08 12.52 -12.03
N GLY A 199 27.47 12.34 -13.29
CA GLY A 199 26.55 12.13 -14.42
C GLY A 199 25.75 10.82 -14.38
N ALA A 200 26.21 9.79 -13.65
CA ALA A 200 25.52 8.50 -13.55
C ALA A 200 24.52 8.41 -12.38
N TYR A 201 24.31 9.52 -11.66
CA TYR A 201 23.56 9.52 -10.40
C TYR A 201 22.11 9.04 -10.53
N GLN A 202 21.44 9.32 -11.65
CA GLN A 202 20.03 8.98 -11.82
C GLN A 202 19.80 7.48 -11.80
N GLN A 203 20.55 6.75 -12.63
CA GLN A 203 20.45 5.29 -12.72
C GLN A 203 20.85 4.62 -11.40
N LEU A 204 21.93 5.09 -10.76
CA LEU A 204 22.37 4.56 -9.47
C LEU A 204 21.36 4.84 -8.34
N THR A 205 20.74 6.02 -8.33
CA THR A 205 19.69 6.34 -7.35
C THR A 205 18.49 5.42 -7.53
N ILE A 206 18.04 5.21 -8.77
CA ILE A 206 16.91 4.31 -9.06
C ILE A 206 17.24 2.89 -8.62
N VAL A 207 18.42 2.36 -8.96
CA VAL A 207 18.84 1.01 -8.55
C VAL A 207 18.90 0.88 -7.03
N LEU A 208 19.43 1.87 -6.31
CA LEU A 208 19.47 1.87 -4.85
C LEU A 208 18.06 1.92 -4.24
N LEU A 209 17.16 2.74 -4.80
CA LEU A 209 15.78 2.80 -4.37
C LEU A 209 15.07 1.46 -4.61
N ILE A 210 15.18 0.88 -5.81
CA ILE A 210 14.64 -0.46 -6.11
C ILE A 210 15.22 -1.48 -5.13
N GLY A 211 16.51 -1.41 -4.79
CA GLY A 211 17.15 -2.25 -3.79
C GLY A 211 16.50 -2.12 -2.41
N ILE A 212 16.31 -0.90 -1.92
CA ILE A 212 15.61 -0.62 -0.66
C ILE A 212 14.17 -1.16 -0.70
N PHE A 213 13.49 -1.02 -1.84
CA PHE A 213 12.08 -1.41 -1.98
C PHE A 213 11.83 -2.91 -2.09
N TYR A 214 12.68 -3.62 -2.83
CA TYR A 214 12.50 -5.02 -3.16
C TYR A 214 13.34 -5.96 -2.28
N LEU A 215 14.48 -5.51 -1.76
CA LEU A 215 15.38 -6.35 -0.96
C LEU A 215 15.20 -6.19 0.55
N ILE A 216 14.59 -5.10 1.04
CA ILE A 216 14.26 -5.00 2.47
C ILE A 216 13.06 -5.92 2.75
N PRO A 217 13.23 -6.98 3.55
CA PRO A 217 12.20 -7.99 3.73
C PRO A 217 10.94 -7.38 4.34
N LYS A 218 9.79 -7.59 3.67
CA LYS A 218 8.46 -7.36 4.26
C LYS A 218 8.36 -8.20 5.52
N LYS A 219 8.52 -7.58 6.69
CA LYS A 219 8.18 -8.22 7.97
C LYS A 219 6.66 -8.36 8.00
N ARG A 220 6.11 -9.38 7.33
CA ARG A 220 4.73 -9.83 7.51
C ARG A 220 4.64 -10.17 8.99
N GLN A 221 3.98 -9.31 9.80
CA GLN A 221 3.50 -9.70 11.11
C GLN A 221 2.52 -10.85 10.87
N LYS A 222 3.03 -12.08 10.80
CA LYS A 222 2.22 -13.27 11.03
C LYS A 222 1.66 -13.09 12.43
N ASP A 223 0.34 -13.05 12.52
CA ASP A 223 -0.42 -13.10 13.76
C ASP A 223 0.29 -13.99 14.78
N LYS A 224 0.83 -13.37 15.83
CA LYS A 224 1.11 -14.05 17.09
C LYS A 224 -0.23 -14.32 17.76
N THR A 225 -1.02 -15.21 17.17
CA THR A 225 -2.29 -15.69 17.75
C THR A 225 -2.39 -17.19 17.62
N ILE A 226 -1.27 -17.92 17.77
CA ILE A 226 -1.29 -19.38 17.89
C ILE A 226 -0.17 -19.85 18.85
N VAL A 227 0.04 -19.21 20.03
CA VAL A 227 0.82 -19.82 21.13
C VAL A 227 0.41 -19.28 22.52
N SER A 228 -0.89 -19.14 22.82
CA SER A 228 -1.31 -18.98 24.24
C SER A 228 -2.50 -19.84 24.65
N GLN A 229 -2.87 -20.85 23.86
CA GLN A 229 -3.90 -21.83 24.24
C GLN A 229 -3.40 -23.28 24.27
N HIS A 230 -2.08 -23.50 24.23
CA HIS A 230 -1.51 -24.85 24.36
C HIS A 230 -0.30 -24.85 25.29
N SER A 231 -0.58 -24.74 26.58
CA SER A 231 0.17 -25.23 27.74
C SER A 231 -0.55 -24.65 28.97
N ASN A 232 -1.06 -25.40 29.94
CA ASN A 232 -0.88 -26.80 30.28
C ASN A 232 -2.00 -27.20 31.30
N PRO A 233 -2.01 -28.40 31.90
CA PRO A 233 -3.16 -29.32 31.88
C PRO A 233 -3.90 -29.44 33.22
N THR A 234 -4.98 -30.20 33.18
CA THR A 234 -5.63 -30.87 34.31
C THR A 234 -4.65 -31.49 35.31
N SER A 235 -4.73 -31.04 36.57
CA SER A 235 -4.68 -31.86 37.79
C SER A 235 -5.88 -31.41 38.64
N GLY A 236 -6.71 -32.24 39.28
CA GLY A 236 -6.46 -33.54 39.86
C GLY A 236 -6.60 -33.43 41.39
N ALA A 237 -7.84 -33.60 41.87
CA ALA A 237 -8.24 -34.11 43.19
C ALA A 237 -7.96 -33.33 44.51
N THR A 238 -9.03 -33.31 45.32
CA THR A 238 -9.10 -33.38 46.81
C THR A 238 -8.48 -32.27 47.66
N GLN A 239 -9.35 -31.52 48.36
CA GLN A 239 -9.67 -31.75 49.79
C GLN A 239 -11.07 -31.21 50.09
#